data_AF-A0A554L5U7-F1
#
_entry.id   AF-A0A554L5U7-F1
#
_cell.length_a   1.000
_cell.length_b   1.000
_cell.length_c   1.000
_cell.angle_alpha   90.00
_cell.angle_beta   90.00
_cell.angle_gamma   90.00
#
_symmetry.space_group_name_H-M   'P 1'
#
loop_
_entity.id
_entity.type
_entity.pdbx_description
1 polymer ?
#
loop_
_entity_poly.entity_id
_entity_poly.type
_entity_poly.pdbx_seq_one_letter_code
_entity_poly.pdbx_strand_id
1 'polypeptide(L)'
;MKQLQYPQIIPILDIIPIDEGQVRKYLGKIKLKKITIIFFGSDSFVIPILQALEQNFEVVSVVTAPDSAIQIEAQKLGVPVLTPDKLDENSRCDLFVVASYGQILPRVLLDLPEFGSLNVHPSLLPKYRGASPVPATILNEDKQTGVTIIKMDEKMDHGPVVIMKEISLSGQETLLELINKLFRLGAEILIDIIPDFVSGKIKLMEQDHEKATYCKMMKKEDGYFDIEKPPDSETLDRIIRAYYPWPGAWTKWEGKIVKFLPGGLIQMEGKKPIPLKDFRNGYPDFPNLL
;
A
#
# COMPACT_ATOMS: atom_id res chain seq x y z
N MET A 1 -30.34 10.04 39.16
CA MET A 1 -29.73 10.51 37.90
C MET A 1 -30.36 9.73 36.77
N LYS A 2 -30.84 10.41 35.72
CA LYS A 2 -31.64 9.84 34.62
C LYS A 2 -30.79 8.89 33.77
N GLN A 3 -31.24 7.65 33.56
CA GLN A 3 -30.86 6.86 32.39
C GLN A 3 -32.05 6.80 31.45
N LEU A 4 -31.78 7.17 30.20
CA LEU A 4 -32.70 7.24 29.07
C LEU A 4 -33.07 5.83 28.56
N GLN A 5 -34.34 5.70 28.17
CA GLN A 5 -34.93 4.53 27.51
C GLN A 5 -34.41 4.38 26.07
N TYR A 6 -34.19 3.14 25.63
CA TYR A 6 -34.18 2.76 24.21
C TYR A 6 -35.54 2.14 23.85
N PRO A 7 -36.15 2.46 22.69
CA PRO A 7 -37.43 1.92 22.27
C PRO A 7 -37.33 0.47 21.78
N GLN A 8 -38.46 -0.21 21.96
CA GLN A 8 -38.69 -1.64 21.85
C GLN A 8 -38.47 -2.23 20.45
N ILE A 9 -37.85 -3.40 20.40
CA ILE A 9 -37.87 -4.30 19.24
C ILE A 9 -39.26 -4.96 19.18
N ILE A 10 -39.94 -4.80 18.05
CA ILE A 10 -41.23 -5.43 17.73
C ILE A 10 -41.03 -6.95 17.54
N PRO A 11 -41.91 -7.82 18.08
CA PRO A 11 -41.78 -9.26 17.98
C PRO A 11 -42.41 -9.77 16.68
N ILE A 12 -41.63 -10.47 15.84
CA ILE A 12 -42.16 -11.26 14.73
C ILE A 12 -41.42 -12.59 14.71
N LEU A 13 -42.01 -13.59 15.37
CA LEU A 13 -42.40 -14.91 14.83
C LEU A 13 -42.44 -15.95 15.94
N ASP A 14 -43.65 -16.46 16.13
CA ASP A 14 -43.88 -17.75 16.74
C ASP A 14 -42.96 -18.80 16.11
N ILE A 15 -42.30 -19.51 17.01
CA ILE A 15 -41.29 -20.51 16.76
C ILE A 15 -41.96 -21.68 16.04
N ILE A 16 -41.82 -21.75 14.71
CA ILE A 16 -41.86 -23.05 14.02
C ILE A 16 -40.68 -23.84 14.59
N PRO A 17 -40.87 -25.05 15.14
CA PRO A 17 -39.74 -25.89 15.56
C PRO A 17 -38.89 -26.15 14.33
N ILE A 18 -37.75 -25.48 14.27
CA ILE A 18 -36.80 -25.62 13.19
C ILE A 18 -36.18 -27.01 13.38
N ASP A 19 -36.52 -27.93 12.49
CA ASP A 19 -35.84 -29.22 12.37
C ASP A 19 -34.37 -28.95 12.04
N GLU A 20 -33.49 -29.15 13.02
CA GLU A 20 -32.04 -28.99 12.87
C GLU A 20 -31.50 -29.85 11.71
N GLY A 21 -32.15 -30.98 11.41
CA GLY A 21 -31.86 -31.83 10.26
C GLY A 21 -32.19 -31.16 8.92
N GLN A 22 -33.28 -30.38 8.83
CA GLN A 22 -33.59 -29.57 7.65
C GLN A 22 -32.63 -28.39 7.51
N VAL A 23 -32.28 -27.69 8.59
CA VAL A 23 -31.30 -26.58 8.54
C VAL A 23 -29.94 -27.07 8.09
N ARG A 24 -29.45 -28.19 8.62
CA ARG A 24 -28.18 -28.80 8.16
C ARG A 24 -28.26 -29.26 6.70
N LYS A 25 -29.42 -29.73 6.24
CA LYS A 25 -29.66 -30.11 4.83
C LYS A 25 -29.70 -28.89 3.88
N TYR A 26 -30.18 -27.74 4.34
CA TYR A 26 -30.16 -26.48 3.58
C TYR A 26 -28.80 -25.78 3.63
N LEU A 27 -28.15 -25.70 4.79
CA LEU A 27 -26.80 -25.13 4.94
C LEU A 27 -25.73 -25.99 4.26
N GLY A 28 -25.85 -27.32 4.29
CA GLY A 28 -24.97 -28.23 3.56
C GLY A 28 -25.08 -28.13 2.03
N LYS A 29 -26.10 -27.42 1.52
CA LYS A 29 -26.30 -27.12 0.09
C LYS A 29 -25.89 -25.71 -0.32
N ILE A 30 -25.73 -24.79 0.63
CA ILE A 30 -25.18 -23.46 0.35
C ILE A 30 -23.65 -23.59 0.46
N LYS A 31 -23.01 -24.07 -0.60
CA LYS A 31 -21.61 -23.71 -0.82
C LYS A 31 -21.62 -22.20 -1.02
N LEU A 32 -21.24 -21.44 0.00
CA LEU A 32 -20.88 -20.04 -0.18
C LEU A 32 -19.84 -20.01 -1.31
N LYS A 33 -20.17 -19.35 -2.43
CA LYS A 33 -19.23 -19.15 -3.54
C LYS A 33 -17.99 -18.52 -2.93
N LYS A 34 -16.84 -19.19 -3.02
CA LYS A 34 -15.57 -18.58 -2.61
C LYS A 34 -15.32 -17.40 -3.54
N ILE A 35 -15.01 -16.24 -2.97
CA ILE A 35 -14.66 -15.05 -3.74
C ILE A 35 -13.34 -15.32 -4.44
N THR A 36 -13.34 -15.24 -5.76
CA THR A 36 -12.18 -15.47 -6.61
C THR A 36 -11.46 -14.15 -6.90
N ILE A 37 -10.15 -14.12 -6.68
CA ILE A 37 -9.35 -12.91 -6.75
C ILE A 37 -8.17 -13.10 -7.70
N ILE A 38 -7.95 -12.12 -8.59
CA ILE A 38 -6.65 -11.95 -9.25
C ILE A 38 -5.91 -10.80 -8.54
N PHE A 39 -4.71 -11.10 -8.05
CA PHE A 39 -3.89 -10.12 -7.34
C PHE A 39 -2.81 -9.52 -8.24
N PHE A 40 -2.66 -8.21 -8.24
CA PHE A 40 -1.66 -7.47 -8.99
C PHE A 40 -0.70 -6.79 -8.02
N GLY A 41 0.60 -7.01 -8.20
CA GLY A 41 1.63 -6.32 -7.43
C GLY A 41 3.03 -6.64 -7.91
N SER A 42 4.01 -5.80 -7.54
CA SER A 42 5.40 -5.99 -7.99
C SER A 42 6.41 -5.96 -6.84
N ASP A 43 6.20 -5.10 -5.85
CA ASP A 43 7.15 -4.89 -4.77
C ASP A 43 7.00 -5.88 -3.61
N SER A 44 8.10 -6.14 -2.89
CA SER A 44 8.09 -7.09 -1.76
C SER A 44 7.20 -6.64 -0.60
N PHE A 45 6.97 -5.34 -0.43
CA PHE A 45 6.14 -4.81 0.67
C PHE A 45 4.64 -5.09 0.50
N VAL A 46 4.19 -5.56 -0.67
CA VAL A 46 2.78 -5.99 -0.88
C VAL A 46 2.56 -7.49 -0.66
N ILE A 47 3.62 -8.27 -0.35
CA ILE A 47 3.53 -9.69 0.02
C ILE A 47 2.49 -9.96 1.12
N PRO A 48 2.39 -9.16 2.21
CA PRO A 48 1.38 -9.38 3.24
C PRO A 48 -0.06 -9.40 2.71
N ILE A 49 -0.35 -8.64 1.65
CA ILE A 49 -1.67 -8.63 1.02
C ILE A 49 -1.92 -9.97 0.32
N LEU A 50 -1.00 -10.42 -0.54
CA LEU A 50 -1.14 -11.70 -1.23
C LEU A 50 -1.35 -12.85 -0.24
N GLN A 51 -0.53 -12.91 0.82
CA GLN A 51 -0.63 -13.93 1.85
C GLN A 51 -1.98 -13.89 2.58
N ALA A 52 -2.45 -12.70 2.94
CA ALA A 52 -3.74 -12.54 3.61
C ALA A 52 -4.90 -12.94 2.70
N LEU A 53 -4.88 -12.54 1.42
CA LEU A 53 -5.90 -12.89 0.46
C LEU A 53 -5.99 -14.40 0.25
N GLU A 54 -4.87 -15.08 0.06
CA GLU A 54 -4.84 -16.53 -0.17
C GLU A 54 -5.28 -17.35 1.05
N GLN A 55 -5.12 -16.81 2.26
CA GLN A 55 -5.61 -17.44 3.48
C GLN A 55 -7.14 -17.35 3.64
N ASN A 56 -7.79 -16.38 3.02
CA ASN A 56 -9.20 -16.04 3.28
C ASN A 56 -10.12 -16.18 2.06
N PHE A 57 -9.55 -16.10 0.85
CA PHE A 57 -10.26 -16.12 -0.43
C PHE A 57 -9.59 -17.12 -1.38
N GLU A 58 -10.05 -17.19 -2.62
CA GLU A 58 -9.43 -18.02 -3.65
C GLU A 58 -8.62 -17.13 -4.60
N VAL A 59 -7.29 -17.06 -4.43
CA VAL A 59 -6.44 -16.30 -5.35
C VAL A 59 -6.16 -17.18 -6.58
N VAL A 60 -6.88 -16.92 -7.67
CA VAL A 60 -6.81 -17.76 -8.88
C VAL A 60 -5.53 -17.51 -9.67
N SER A 61 -4.98 -16.30 -9.60
CA SER A 61 -3.66 -15.99 -10.15
C SER A 61 -3.08 -14.69 -9.58
N VAL A 62 -1.77 -14.53 -9.76
CA VAL A 62 -1.02 -13.32 -9.46
C VAL A 62 -0.46 -12.74 -10.76
N VAL A 63 -0.62 -11.43 -10.94
CA VAL A 63 -0.12 -10.70 -12.10
C VAL A 63 1.03 -9.82 -11.67
N THR A 64 2.22 -10.11 -12.18
CA THR A 64 3.44 -9.40 -11.82
C THR A 64 4.46 -9.44 -12.94
N ALA A 65 5.50 -8.61 -12.84
CA ALA A 65 6.67 -8.71 -13.68
C ALA A 65 7.48 -9.99 -13.38
N PRO A 66 8.17 -10.56 -14.37
CA PRO A 66 9.12 -11.65 -14.15
C PRO A 66 10.19 -11.30 -13.10
N ASP A 67 10.68 -12.33 -12.41
CA ASP A 67 11.72 -12.30 -11.37
C ASP A 67 11.42 -11.38 -10.18
N SER A 68 10.15 -10.97 -10.02
CA SER A 68 9.71 -10.14 -8.90
C SER A 68 9.62 -10.93 -7.58
N ALA A 69 9.71 -10.21 -6.46
CA ALA A 69 9.50 -10.80 -5.14
C ALA A 69 8.10 -11.44 -5.01
N ILE A 70 7.11 -10.86 -5.70
CA ILE A 70 5.74 -11.36 -5.76
C ILE A 70 5.63 -12.68 -6.52
N GLN A 71 6.37 -12.85 -7.63
CA GLN A 71 6.42 -14.13 -8.33
C GLN A 71 6.96 -15.24 -7.43
N ILE A 72 8.07 -14.97 -6.73
CA ILE A 72 8.70 -15.93 -5.81
C ILE A 72 7.69 -16.33 -4.72
N GLU A 73 6.97 -15.37 -4.17
CA GLU A 73 5.99 -15.65 -3.13
C GLU A 73 4.77 -16.43 -3.62
N ALA A 74 4.22 -16.06 -4.78
CA ALA A 74 3.12 -16.79 -5.40
C ALA A 74 3.47 -18.27 -5.65
N GLN A 75 4.69 -18.54 -6.12
CA GLN A 75 5.19 -19.90 -6.32
C GLN A 75 5.26 -20.71 -5.01
N LYS A 76 5.65 -20.09 -3.89
CA LYS A 76 5.64 -20.77 -2.58
C LYS A 76 4.23 -21.10 -2.10
N LEU A 77 3.27 -20.23 -2.40
CA LEU A 77 1.86 -20.42 -2.08
C LEU A 77 1.16 -21.39 -3.04
N GLY A 78 1.79 -21.77 -4.15
CA GLY A 78 1.19 -22.61 -5.19
C GLY A 78 0.19 -21.86 -6.09
N VAL A 79 0.23 -20.52 -6.08
CA VAL A 79 -0.66 -19.66 -6.87
C VAL A 79 -0.07 -19.44 -8.27
N PRO A 80 -0.85 -19.63 -9.36
CA PRO A 80 -0.39 -19.37 -10.72
C PRO A 80 0.09 -17.93 -10.93
N VAL A 81 1.17 -17.76 -11.69
CA VAL A 81 1.69 -16.43 -12.05
C VAL A 81 1.44 -16.14 -13.52
N LEU A 82 0.85 -14.97 -13.79
CA LEU A 82 0.60 -14.42 -15.10
C LEU A 82 1.47 -13.18 -15.31
N THR A 83 1.88 -12.96 -16.55
CA THR A 83 2.42 -11.68 -17.00
C THR A 83 1.28 -10.82 -17.55
N PRO A 84 1.41 -9.49 -17.56
CA PRO A 84 0.32 -8.58 -17.93
C PRO A 84 -0.26 -8.84 -19.33
N ASP A 85 0.59 -9.25 -20.27
CA ASP A 85 0.24 -9.60 -21.65
C ASP A 85 -0.61 -10.86 -21.79
N LYS A 86 -0.70 -11.68 -20.73
CA LYS A 86 -1.51 -12.90 -20.68
C LYS A 86 -2.89 -12.70 -20.08
N LEU A 87 -3.21 -11.48 -19.66
CA LEU A 87 -4.53 -11.16 -19.12
C LEU A 87 -5.48 -10.83 -20.26
N ASP A 88 -6.51 -11.64 -20.41
CA ASP A 88 -7.50 -11.54 -21.48
C ASP A 88 -8.92 -11.58 -20.92
N GLU A 89 -9.90 -11.47 -21.82
CA GLU A 89 -11.34 -11.54 -21.52
C GLU A 89 -11.80 -12.88 -20.90
N ASN A 90 -10.97 -13.92 -20.97
CA ASN A 90 -11.24 -15.23 -20.36
C ASN A 90 -10.78 -15.29 -18.90
N SER A 91 -10.02 -14.30 -18.43
CA SER A 91 -9.49 -14.20 -17.06
C SER A 91 -10.56 -13.74 -16.06
N ARG A 92 -11.72 -14.40 -16.05
CA ARG A 92 -12.86 -14.03 -15.20
C ARG A 92 -12.60 -14.37 -13.73
N CYS A 93 -12.89 -13.42 -12.86
CA CYS A 93 -12.90 -13.58 -11.41
C CYS A 93 -13.94 -12.64 -10.79
N ASP A 94 -14.10 -12.69 -9.48
CA ASP A 94 -15.00 -11.79 -8.76
C ASP A 94 -14.36 -10.41 -8.57
N LEU A 95 -13.06 -10.37 -8.24
CA LEU A 95 -12.38 -9.12 -7.85
C LEU A 95 -10.93 -9.07 -8.35
N PHE A 96 -10.50 -7.91 -8.83
CA PHE A 96 -9.07 -7.60 -8.87
C PHE A 96 -8.66 -6.86 -7.60
N VAL A 97 -7.53 -7.26 -7.02
CA VAL A 97 -6.88 -6.49 -5.95
C VAL A 97 -5.51 -6.06 -6.43
N VAL A 98 -5.30 -4.75 -6.47
CA VAL A 98 -4.10 -4.11 -7.01
C VAL A 98 -3.36 -3.41 -5.87
N ALA A 99 -2.06 -3.63 -5.77
CA ALA A 99 -1.20 -2.95 -4.81
C ALA A 99 0.22 -2.83 -5.37
N SER A 100 0.75 -1.60 -5.48
CA SER A 100 2.09 -1.35 -6.01
C SER A 100 2.35 -2.06 -7.34
N TYR A 101 1.47 -1.81 -8.30
CA TYR A 101 1.56 -2.35 -9.65
C TYR A 101 1.83 -1.20 -10.61
N GLY A 102 3.05 -1.15 -11.15
CA GLY A 102 3.57 0.01 -11.89
C GLY A 102 3.00 0.22 -13.30
N GLN A 103 2.05 -0.60 -13.73
CA GLN A 103 1.44 -0.51 -15.08
C GLN A 103 0.02 0.01 -14.99
N ILE A 104 -0.34 0.86 -15.95
CA ILE A 104 -1.71 1.35 -16.10
C ILE A 104 -2.56 0.21 -16.68
N LEU A 105 -3.60 -0.18 -15.95
CA LEU A 105 -4.59 -1.14 -16.44
C LEU A 105 -5.60 -0.41 -17.33
N PRO A 106 -5.75 -0.80 -18.61
CA PRO A 106 -6.77 -0.21 -19.47
C PRO A 106 -8.17 -0.58 -18.95
N ARG A 107 -9.15 0.27 -19.28
CA ARG A 107 -10.54 0.14 -18.81
C ARG A 107 -11.13 -1.25 -19.04
N VAL A 108 -10.85 -1.84 -20.21
CA VAL A 108 -11.31 -3.18 -20.57
C VAL A 108 -10.90 -4.25 -19.55
N LEU A 109 -9.70 -4.14 -18.95
CA LEU A 109 -9.24 -5.06 -17.91
C LEU A 109 -9.87 -4.73 -16.56
N LEU A 110 -9.98 -3.44 -16.21
CA LEU A 110 -10.55 -3.01 -14.93
C LEU A 110 -12.01 -3.46 -14.72
N ASP A 111 -12.75 -3.61 -15.82
CA ASP A 111 -14.15 -4.03 -15.85
C ASP A 111 -14.33 -5.55 -16.03
N LEU A 112 -13.26 -6.35 -16.18
CA LEU A 112 -13.37 -7.81 -16.28
C LEU A 112 -13.95 -8.49 -15.03
N PRO A 113 -13.56 -8.09 -13.79
CA PRO A 113 -14.08 -8.75 -12.60
C PRO A 113 -15.53 -8.35 -12.35
N GLU A 114 -16.34 -9.29 -11.86
CA GLU A 114 -17.77 -9.08 -11.59
C GLU A 114 -18.03 -7.87 -10.68
N PHE A 115 -17.20 -7.66 -9.66
CA PHE A 115 -17.34 -6.56 -8.70
C PHE A 115 -16.37 -5.39 -8.96
N GLY A 116 -15.52 -5.50 -9.99
CA GLY A 116 -14.52 -4.53 -10.42
C GLY A 116 -13.15 -4.72 -9.76
N SER A 117 -12.38 -3.64 -9.73
CA SER A 117 -10.99 -3.65 -9.28
C SER A 117 -10.79 -2.74 -8.07
N LEU A 118 -10.10 -3.22 -7.03
CA LEU A 118 -9.72 -2.44 -5.85
C LEU A 118 -8.23 -2.12 -5.87
N ASN A 119 -7.86 -0.90 -5.50
CA ASN A 119 -6.47 -0.52 -5.27
C ASN A 119 -6.21 -0.22 -3.79
N VAL A 120 -5.10 -0.72 -3.25
CA VAL A 120 -4.59 -0.38 -1.92
C VAL A 120 -3.61 0.78 -2.04
N HIS A 121 -4.06 2.00 -1.72
CA HIS A 121 -3.22 3.19 -1.82
C HIS A 121 -2.69 3.63 -0.45
N PRO A 122 -1.36 3.75 -0.25
CA PRO A 122 -0.76 4.04 1.05
C PRO A 122 -0.70 5.56 1.34
N SER A 123 -1.84 6.23 1.22
CA SER A 123 -2.06 7.58 1.75
C SER A 123 -3.54 7.84 2.04
N LEU A 124 -3.84 9.00 2.63
CA LEU A 124 -5.19 9.52 2.83
C LEU A 124 -5.62 10.30 1.57
N LEU A 125 -6.28 9.62 0.63
CA LEU A 125 -6.76 10.25 -0.59
C LEU A 125 -7.77 11.37 -0.28
N PRO A 126 -7.80 12.47 -1.05
CA PRO A 126 -7.19 12.65 -2.37
C PRO A 126 -5.72 13.15 -2.34
N LYS A 127 -5.08 13.26 -1.16
CA LYS A 127 -3.67 13.63 -1.11
C LYS A 127 -2.79 12.51 -1.67
N TYR A 128 -1.71 12.91 -2.34
CA TYR A 128 -0.64 12.04 -2.82
C TYR A 128 -1.09 10.93 -3.76
N ARG A 129 -1.93 11.25 -4.75
CA ARG A 129 -2.15 10.37 -5.90
C ARG A 129 -0.82 10.14 -6.63
N GLY A 130 -0.59 8.93 -7.13
CA GLY A 130 0.57 8.56 -7.92
C GLY A 130 1.58 7.67 -7.20
N ALA A 131 2.81 7.67 -7.71
CA ALA A 131 3.74 6.56 -7.53
C ALA A 131 4.56 6.58 -6.23
N SER A 132 4.59 7.70 -5.50
CA SER A 132 5.46 7.83 -4.31
C SER A 132 4.78 8.60 -3.17
N PRO A 133 3.62 8.13 -2.69
CA PRO A 133 2.88 8.78 -1.61
C PRO A 133 3.63 8.78 -0.27
N VAL A 134 4.26 7.65 0.10
CA VAL A 134 4.95 7.51 1.38
C VAL A 134 6.16 8.46 1.51
N PRO A 135 7.05 8.59 0.50
CA PRO A 135 8.07 9.64 0.51
C PRO A 135 7.47 11.05 0.63
N ALA A 136 6.38 11.35 -0.09
CA ALA A 136 5.75 12.66 -0.04
C ALA A 136 5.20 12.99 1.35
N THR A 137 4.57 12.02 2.02
CA THR A 137 4.13 12.14 3.43
C THR A 137 5.29 12.51 4.36
N ILE A 138 6.44 11.83 4.21
CA ILE A 138 7.61 12.07 5.07
C ILE A 138 8.24 13.44 4.79
N LEU A 139 8.41 13.81 3.52
CA LEU A 139 9.03 15.06 3.09
C LEU A 139 8.22 16.29 3.56
N ASN A 140 6.88 16.17 3.55
CA ASN A 140 5.95 17.24 3.94
C ASN A 140 5.66 17.30 5.45
N GLU A 141 6.32 16.46 6.27
CA GLU A 141 6.13 16.41 7.73
C GLU A 141 4.70 16.16 8.20
N ASP A 142 3.94 15.41 7.41
CA ASP A 142 2.58 15.07 7.81
C ASP A 142 2.59 14.36 9.17
N LYS A 143 1.65 14.74 10.04
CA LYS A 143 1.49 14.12 11.37
C LYS A 143 0.63 12.85 11.32
N GLN A 144 -0.06 12.63 10.20
CA GLN A 144 -0.92 11.50 9.97
C GLN A 144 -0.84 11.06 8.51
N THR A 145 -1.03 9.77 8.29
CA THR A 145 -1.20 9.17 6.97
C THR A 145 -2.13 7.98 7.11
N GLY A 146 -2.24 7.13 6.10
CA GLY A 146 -3.10 5.97 6.21
C GLY A 146 -3.14 5.15 4.93
N VAL A 147 -4.12 4.25 4.90
CA VAL A 147 -4.43 3.45 3.72
C VAL A 147 -5.82 3.83 3.25
N THR A 148 -5.94 4.07 1.95
CA THR A 148 -7.23 4.19 1.28
C THR A 148 -7.41 3.00 0.34
N ILE A 149 -8.53 2.29 0.48
CA ILE A 149 -8.98 1.32 -0.52
C ILE A 149 -9.95 2.05 -1.45
N ILE A 150 -9.64 2.08 -2.74
CA ILE A 150 -10.51 2.69 -3.75
C ILE A 150 -11.01 1.64 -4.73
N LYS A 151 -12.20 1.85 -5.28
CA LYS A 151 -12.61 1.18 -6.51
C LYS A 151 -11.92 1.90 -7.66
N MET A 152 -11.13 1.19 -8.44
CA MET A 152 -10.35 1.76 -9.53
C MET A 152 -11.23 2.24 -10.66
N ASP A 153 -10.77 3.30 -11.32
CA ASP A 153 -11.20 3.70 -12.65
C ASP A 153 -9.96 3.90 -13.55
N GLU A 154 -10.14 4.42 -14.76
CA GLU A 154 -9.06 4.64 -15.72
C GLU A 154 -8.06 5.74 -15.32
N LYS A 155 -8.33 6.52 -14.26
CA LYS A 155 -7.49 7.62 -13.80
C LYS A 155 -6.69 7.19 -12.57
N MET A 156 -5.47 7.70 -12.48
CA MET A 156 -4.54 7.41 -11.38
C MET A 156 -5.09 7.82 -10.01
N ASP A 157 -5.31 6.84 -9.14
CA ASP A 157 -5.78 6.98 -7.75
C ASP A 157 -7.00 7.90 -7.57
N HIS A 158 -7.86 7.92 -8.58
CA HIS A 158 -8.98 8.86 -8.70
C HIS A 158 -10.31 8.30 -8.18
N GLY A 159 -10.54 7.00 -8.40
CA GLY A 159 -11.84 6.37 -8.18
C GLY A 159 -12.35 6.46 -6.74
N PRO A 160 -13.63 6.16 -6.53
CA PRO A 160 -14.28 6.40 -5.25
C PRO A 160 -13.72 5.52 -4.14
N VAL A 161 -13.69 6.08 -2.94
CA VAL A 161 -13.19 5.43 -1.73
C VAL A 161 -14.19 4.38 -1.25
N VAL A 162 -13.69 3.16 -1.05
CA VAL A 162 -14.40 2.07 -0.38
C VAL A 162 -14.27 2.24 1.13
N ILE A 163 -13.05 2.44 1.61
CA ILE A 163 -12.74 2.69 3.02
C ILE A 163 -11.39 3.40 3.14
N MET A 164 -11.21 4.13 4.24
CA MET A 164 -9.97 4.80 4.57
C MET A 164 -9.66 4.60 6.06
N LYS A 165 -8.40 4.30 6.39
CA LYS A 165 -7.95 4.12 7.77
C LYS A 165 -6.71 4.96 8.02
N GLU A 166 -6.81 5.85 9.00
CA GLU A 166 -5.75 6.76 9.41
C GLU A 166 -4.85 6.14 10.49
N ILE A 167 -3.58 6.53 10.47
CA ILE A 167 -2.59 6.29 11.52
C ILE A 167 -1.82 7.58 11.81
N SER A 168 -1.46 7.78 13.08
CA SER A 168 -0.54 8.84 13.48
C SER A 168 0.92 8.46 13.17
N LEU A 169 1.71 9.48 12.85
CA LEU A 169 3.14 9.38 12.60
C LEU A 169 3.92 9.95 13.78
N SER A 170 5.01 9.27 14.14
CA SER A 170 5.99 9.72 15.13
C SER A 170 6.92 10.82 14.60
N GLY A 171 7.02 10.95 13.28
CA GLY A 171 7.93 11.88 12.60
C GLY A 171 9.34 11.32 12.42
N GLN A 172 9.57 10.06 12.80
CA GLN A 172 10.86 9.37 12.71
C GLN A 172 10.85 8.20 11.72
N GLU A 173 9.70 7.95 11.09
CA GLU A 173 9.55 6.86 10.14
C GLU A 173 10.49 7.03 8.95
N THR A 174 11.14 5.94 8.55
CA THR A 174 11.73 5.80 7.22
C THR A 174 10.68 5.31 6.22
N LEU A 175 10.93 5.54 4.92
CA LEU A 175 10.08 5.03 3.84
C LEU A 175 9.83 3.53 3.99
N LEU A 176 10.88 2.73 4.18
CA LEU A 176 10.75 1.28 4.24
C LEU A 176 9.92 0.81 5.43
N GLU A 177 10.05 1.44 6.60
CA GLU A 177 9.25 1.08 7.78
C GLU A 177 7.78 1.46 7.57
N LEU A 178 7.52 2.67 7.09
CA LEU A 178 6.17 3.18 6.93
C LEU A 178 5.41 2.43 5.83
N ILE A 179 6.04 2.18 4.69
CA ILE A 179 5.37 1.47 3.57
C ILE A 179 5.00 0.03 3.96
N ASN A 180 5.88 -0.67 4.67
CA ASN A 180 5.58 -2.02 5.19
C ASN A 180 4.44 -2.00 6.21
N LYS A 181 4.42 -1.01 7.12
CA LYS A 181 3.33 -0.83 8.08
C LYS A 181 1.99 -0.59 7.37
N LEU A 182 1.99 0.27 6.34
CA LEU A 182 0.78 0.62 5.60
C LEU A 182 0.24 -0.56 4.77
N PHE A 183 1.09 -1.33 4.08
CA PHE A 183 0.57 -2.47 3.31
C PHE A 183 0.13 -3.65 4.19
N ARG A 184 0.70 -3.83 5.39
CA ARG A 184 0.14 -4.76 6.39
C ARG A 184 -1.24 -4.32 6.85
N LEU A 185 -1.41 -3.03 7.14
CA LEU A 185 -2.71 -2.46 7.49
C LEU A 185 -3.72 -2.62 6.34
N GLY A 186 -3.28 -2.41 5.09
CA GLY A 186 -4.10 -2.63 3.90
C GLY A 186 -4.56 -4.08 3.75
N ALA A 187 -3.68 -5.04 4.06
CA ALA A 187 -4.03 -6.46 4.06
C ALA A 187 -5.14 -6.76 5.07
N GLU A 188 -5.00 -6.29 6.31
CA GLU A 188 -6.04 -6.44 7.36
C GLU A 188 -7.39 -5.86 6.90
N ILE A 189 -7.37 -4.61 6.41
CA ILE A 189 -8.59 -3.93 5.93
C ILE A 189 -9.26 -4.71 4.80
N LEU A 190 -8.49 -5.23 3.84
CA LEU A 190 -9.05 -5.96 2.70
C LEU A 190 -9.83 -7.20 3.14
N ILE A 191 -9.31 -7.98 4.11
CA ILE A 191 -10.00 -9.18 4.60
C ILE A 191 -11.35 -8.83 5.21
N ASP A 192 -11.40 -7.73 5.96
CA ASP A 192 -12.62 -7.28 6.61
C ASP A 192 -13.67 -6.77 5.60
N ILE A 193 -13.24 -6.03 4.56
CA ILE A 193 -14.16 -5.29 3.70
C ILE A 193 -14.59 -6.03 2.43
N ILE A 194 -13.82 -7.01 1.94
CA ILE A 194 -14.15 -7.70 0.68
C ILE A 194 -15.54 -8.36 0.69
N PRO A 195 -15.97 -9.09 1.75
CA PRO A 195 -17.31 -9.70 1.78
C PRO A 195 -18.45 -8.67 1.72
N ASP A 196 -18.30 -7.54 2.40
CA ASP A 196 -19.29 -6.47 2.42
C ASP A 196 -19.27 -5.63 1.13
N PHE A 197 -18.11 -5.47 0.50
CA PHE A 197 -17.96 -4.86 -0.82
C PHE A 197 -18.69 -5.70 -1.89
N VAL A 198 -18.39 -7.00 -1.95
CA VAL A 198 -18.98 -7.93 -2.93
C VAL A 198 -20.49 -8.10 -2.74
N SER A 199 -20.99 -8.03 -1.49
CA SER A 199 -22.43 -8.07 -1.21
C SER A 199 -23.16 -6.73 -1.40
N GLY A 200 -22.45 -5.67 -1.81
CA GLY A 200 -23.04 -4.35 -2.08
C GLY A 200 -23.47 -3.57 -0.83
N LYS A 201 -22.96 -3.93 0.36
CA LYS A 201 -23.27 -3.23 1.61
C LYS A 201 -22.46 -1.96 1.80
N ILE A 202 -21.28 -1.87 1.18
CA ILE A 202 -20.42 -0.69 1.31
C ILE A 202 -20.90 0.40 0.36
N LYS A 203 -21.22 1.57 0.92
CA LYS A 203 -21.47 2.78 0.13
C LYS A 203 -20.13 3.44 -0.20
N LEU A 204 -19.85 3.57 -1.50
CA LEU A 204 -18.65 4.25 -1.98
C LEU A 204 -18.75 5.76 -1.75
N MET A 205 -17.61 6.39 -1.46
CA MET A 205 -17.48 7.82 -1.21
C MET A 205 -16.64 8.47 -2.31
N GLU A 206 -17.22 9.41 -3.04
CA GLU A 206 -16.47 10.18 -4.04
C GLU A 206 -15.37 11.01 -3.38
N GLN A 207 -14.22 11.10 -4.06
CA GLN A 207 -13.12 11.93 -3.62
C GLN A 207 -13.41 13.42 -3.89
N ASP A 208 -12.91 14.30 -3.03
CA ASP A 208 -12.88 15.74 -3.33
C ASP A 208 -11.72 16.05 -4.28
N HIS A 209 -11.99 16.05 -5.58
CA HIS A 209 -10.94 16.19 -6.60
C HIS A 209 -10.23 17.54 -6.58
N GLU A 210 -10.82 18.60 -6.00
CA GLU A 210 -10.17 19.91 -5.88
C GLU A 210 -9.05 19.91 -4.84
N LYS A 211 -9.09 18.97 -3.88
CA LYS A 211 -8.05 18.79 -2.84
C LYS A 211 -6.96 17.80 -3.23
N ALA A 212 -6.98 17.29 -4.47
CA ALA A 212 -6.03 16.28 -4.90
C ALA A 212 -4.61 16.84 -5.02
N THR A 213 -3.65 16.11 -4.46
CA THR A 213 -2.22 16.38 -4.67
C THR A 213 -1.58 15.17 -5.34
N TYR A 214 -0.47 15.40 -6.04
CA TYR A 214 0.16 14.39 -6.89
C TYR A 214 1.62 14.20 -6.51
N CYS A 215 2.05 12.95 -6.48
CA CYS A 215 3.44 12.55 -6.33
C CYS A 215 3.94 11.90 -7.62
N LYS A 216 5.22 12.09 -7.91
CA LYS A 216 5.88 11.54 -9.11
C LYS A 216 6.67 10.30 -8.73
N MET A 217 6.98 9.48 -9.74
CA MET A 217 7.95 8.41 -9.60
C MET A 217 9.30 9.01 -9.19
N MET A 218 9.87 8.49 -8.10
CA MET A 218 11.20 8.88 -7.64
C MET A 218 12.26 8.56 -8.70
N LYS A 219 13.33 9.35 -8.70
CA LYS A 219 14.53 9.19 -9.53
C LYS A 219 15.79 9.32 -8.67
N LYS A 220 16.92 8.89 -9.22
CA LYS A 220 18.21 8.98 -8.52
C LYS A 220 18.54 10.42 -8.11
N GLU A 221 18.20 11.37 -8.97
CA GLU A 221 18.47 12.79 -8.82
C GLU A 221 17.67 13.42 -7.67
N ASP A 222 16.51 12.86 -7.30
CA ASP A 222 15.71 13.38 -6.19
C ASP A 222 16.45 13.25 -4.85
N GLY A 223 17.34 12.27 -4.74
CA GLY A 223 18.19 12.07 -3.57
C GLY A 223 19.40 13.00 -3.49
N TYR A 224 19.71 13.73 -4.56
CA TYR A 224 20.89 14.60 -4.61
C TYR A 224 20.64 15.93 -3.90
N PHE A 225 21.63 16.38 -3.12
CA PHE A 225 21.71 17.76 -2.66
C PHE A 225 23.10 18.35 -2.87
N ASP A 226 23.17 19.66 -3.08
CA ASP A 226 24.43 20.38 -3.23
C ASP A 226 25.09 20.59 -1.86
N ILE A 227 26.33 20.13 -1.68
CA ILE A 227 27.04 20.27 -0.42
C ILE A 227 27.48 21.71 -0.14
N GLU A 228 27.63 22.53 -1.18
CA GLU A 228 27.96 23.95 -1.05
C GLU A 228 26.75 24.80 -0.64
N LYS A 229 25.54 24.26 -0.86
CA LYS A 229 24.25 24.85 -0.48
C LYS A 229 23.34 23.78 0.11
N PRO A 230 23.73 23.20 1.26
CA PRO A 230 23.02 22.08 1.82
C PRO A 230 21.65 22.52 2.34
N PRO A 231 20.65 21.61 2.35
CA PRO A 231 19.44 21.82 3.12
C PRO A 231 19.78 22.00 4.61
N ASP A 232 18.89 22.63 5.37
CA ASP A 232 18.98 22.65 6.83
C ASP A 232 18.89 21.23 7.39
N SER A 233 19.32 21.05 8.65
CA SER A 233 19.44 19.73 9.27
C SER A 233 18.11 18.97 9.36
N GLU A 234 17.00 19.66 9.59
CA GLU A 234 15.67 19.03 9.67
C GLU A 234 15.23 18.56 8.28
N THR A 235 15.41 19.40 7.26
CA THR A 235 15.15 19.04 5.86
C THR A 235 16.02 17.88 5.40
N LEU A 236 17.32 17.88 5.74
CA LEU A 236 18.22 16.79 5.40
C LEU A 236 17.78 15.47 6.07
N ASP A 237 17.39 15.50 7.35
CA ASP A 237 16.85 14.34 8.05
C ASP A 237 15.61 13.77 7.35
N ARG A 238 14.67 14.62 6.92
CA ARG A 238 13.49 14.18 6.15
C ARG A 238 13.87 13.52 4.84
N ILE A 239 14.82 14.08 4.10
CA ILE A 239 15.31 13.53 2.84
C ILE A 239 15.96 12.16 3.09
N ILE A 240 16.79 12.04 4.14
CA ILE A 240 17.43 10.78 4.53
C ILE A 240 16.37 9.70 4.79
N ARG A 241 15.32 10.02 5.55
CA ARG A 241 14.27 9.05 5.90
C ARG A 241 13.34 8.73 4.73
N ALA A 242 12.93 9.73 3.95
CA ALA A 242 12.00 9.60 2.84
C ALA A 242 12.58 8.80 1.66
N TYR A 243 13.89 8.88 1.45
CA TYR A 243 14.57 8.24 0.32
C TYR A 243 15.40 7.03 0.72
N TYR A 244 15.30 6.54 1.95
CA TYR A 244 15.96 5.30 2.35
C TYR A 244 15.09 4.06 2.05
N PRO A 245 15.60 3.03 1.34
CA PRO A 245 16.99 2.86 0.89
C PRO A 245 17.32 3.44 -0.49
N TRP A 246 16.31 3.78 -1.30
CA TRP A 246 16.48 4.33 -2.63
C TRP A 246 15.57 5.55 -2.84
N PRO A 247 16.05 6.63 -3.49
CA PRO A 247 17.39 6.82 -4.08
C PRO A 247 18.54 7.04 -3.08
N GLY A 248 18.22 7.17 -1.79
CA GLY A 248 19.11 7.62 -0.73
C GLY A 248 19.29 9.13 -0.73
N ALA A 249 19.69 9.73 0.40
CA ALA A 249 20.18 11.10 0.43
C ALA A 249 21.67 11.10 0.10
N TRP A 250 22.11 11.87 -0.90
CA TRP A 250 23.50 11.82 -1.34
C TRP A 250 24.00 13.15 -1.90
N THR A 251 25.30 13.34 -1.85
CA THR A 251 25.99 14.49 -2.43
C THR A 251 27.28 14.06 -3.12
N LYS A 252 27.95 15.00 -3.78
CA LYS A 252 29.30 14.81 -4.32
C LYS A 252 30.28 15.64 -3.50
N TRP A 253 31.30 15.00 -2.98
CA TRP A 253 32.39 15.65 -2.24
C TRP A 253 33.72 15.06 -2.71
N GLU A 254 34.67 15.93 -3.08
CA GLU A 254 35.95 15.54 -3.67
C GLU A 254 35.84 14.54 -4.85
N GLY A 255 34.83 14.74 -5.69
CA GLY A 255 34.57 13.88 -6.84
C GLY A 255 33.96 12.51 -6.52
N LYS A 256 33.68 12.20 -5.25
CA LYS A 256 33.07 10.93 -4.80
C LYS A 256 31.63 11.12 -4.36
N ILE A 257 30.82 10.07 -4.50
CA ILE A 257 29.48 10.04 -3.92
C ILE A 257 29.59 9.81 -2.41
N VAL A 258 28.90 10.66 -1.64
CA VAL A 258 28.74 10.51 -0.20
C VAL A 258 27.25 10.40 0.12
N LYS A 259 26.84 9.27 0.70
CA LYS A 259 25.45 9.00 1.07
C LYS A 259 25.24 9.22 2.57
N PHE A 260 24.10 9.78 2.91
CA PHE A 260 23.61 9.94 4.27
C PHE A 260 22.49 8.92 4.50
N LEU A 261 22.57 8.22 5.62
CA LEU A 261 21.69 7.09 5.94
C LEU A 261 21.03 7.32 7.30
N PRO A 262 19.86 6.70 7.55
CA PRO A 262 19.22 6.72 8.86
C PRO A 262 20.17 6.28 9.99
N GLY A 263 19.92 6.78 11.20
CA GLY A 263 20.75 6.48 12.37
C GLY A 263 22.09 7.23 12.43
N GLY A 264 22.23 8.33 11.69
CA GLY A 264 23.44 9.17 11.71
C GLY A 264 24.65 8.49 11.03
N LEU A 265 24.39 7.61 10.07
CA LEU A 265 25.41 6.91 9.32
C LEU A 265 25.72 7.64 8.01
N ILE A 266 26.97 7.55 7.58
CA ILE A 266 27.47 8.14 6.32
C ILE A 266 28.29 7.10 5.56
N GLN A 267 28.17 7.09 4.25
CA GLN A 267 28.84 6.14 3.37
C GLN A 267 29.48 6.87 2.19
N MET A 268 30.82 6.90 2.16
CA MET A 268 31.55 7.27 0.96
C MET A 268 31.54 6.11 -0.05
N GLU A 269 31.55 6.44 -1.33
CA GLU A 269 31.62 5.52 -2.46
C GLU A 269 32.68 4.42 -2.26
N GLY A 270 32.25 3.17 -2.48
CA GLY A 270 33.10 1.98 -2.32
C GLY A 270 33.46 1.61 -0.87
N LYS A 271 32.91 2.29 0.14
CA LYS A 271 33.16 2.02 1.57
C LYS A 271 31.91 1.50 2.27
N LYS A 272 32.12 0.90 3.45
CA LYS A 272 31.02 0.55 4.37
C LYS A 272 30.50 1.82 5.05
N PRO A 273 29.20 1.90 5.38
CA PRO A 273 28.67 2.96 6.22
C PRO A 273 29.37 2.99 7.58
N ILE A 274 29.65 4.18 8.10
CA ILE A 274 30.21 4.41 9.44
C ILE A 274 29.46 5.56 10.13
N PRO A 275 29.54 5.70 11.47
CA PRO A 275 28.98 6.86 12.15
C PRO A 275 29.56 8.17 11.63
N LEU A 276 28.72 9.20 11.49
CA LEU A 276 29.14 10.53 10.99
C LEU A 276 30.28 11.14 11.81
N LYS A 277 30.29 10.90 13.13
CA LYS A 277 31.39 11.31 14.02
C LYS A 277 32.73 10.70 13.61
N ASP A 278 32.75 9.40 13.34
CA ASP A 278 33.97 8.68 12.95
C ASP A 278 34.43 9.09 11.55
N PHE A 279 33.48 9.36 10.66
CA PHE A 279 33.77 9.92 9.34
C PHE A 279 34.48 11.28 9.45
N ARG A 280 33.95 12.21 10.27
CA ARG A 280 34.57 13.54 10.48
C ARG A 280 35.96 13.46 11.11
N ASN A 281 36.23 12.46 11.96
CA ASN A 281 37.59 12.23 12.49
C ASN A 281 38.59 11.87 11.38
N GLY A 282 38.16 11.14 10.35
CA GLY A 282 38.99 10.78 9.19
C GLY A 282 39.02 11.83 8.08
N TYR A 283 37.99 12.69 8.02
CA TYR A 283 37.80 13.74 7.02
C TYR A 283 37.44 15.07 7.72
N PRO A 284 38.41 15.75 8.35
CA PRO A 284 38.14 16.93 9.18
C PRO A 284 37.61 18.13 8.38
N ASP A 285 37.90 18.18 7.07
CA ASP A 285 37.41 19.24 6.17
C ASP A 285 35.98 18.97 5.64
N PHE A 286 35.34 17.87 6.06
CA PHE A 286 33.98 17.57 5.65
C PHE A 286 32.97 18.52 6.30
N PRO A 287 32.05 19.15 5.52
CA PRO A 287 31.09 20.10 6.05
C PRO A 287 30.20 19.59 7.19
N ASN A 288 29.83 20.49 8.10
CA ASN A 288 28.91 20.18 9.19
C ASN A 288 27.45 20.37 8.75
N LEU A 289 26.80 19.27 8.32
CA LEU A 289 25.44 19.28 7.73
C LEU A 289 24.33 18.75 8.65
N LEU A 290 24.72 18.10 9.75
CA LEU A 290 23.89 17.48 10.78
C LEU A 290 24.55 17.68 12.14
#